data_AF-A0ABD0Y9R5-F1
#
_entry.id   AF-A0ABD0Y9R5-F1
#
_cell.length_a   1.000
_cell.length_b   1.000
_cell.length_c   1.000
_cell.angle_alpha   90.00
_cell.angle_beta   90.00
_cell.angle_gamma   90.00
#
_symmetry.space_group_name_H-M   'P 1'
#
loop_
_entity.id
_entity.type
_entity.pdbx_description
1 polymer ?
#
loop_
_entity_poly.entity_id
_entity_poly.type
_entity_poly.pdbx_seq_one_letter_code
_entity_poly.pdbx_strand_id
1 'polypeptide(L)'
;FCRSDILNFLSSELNTDKNSLRTALDRHPFSAYVPLVQIGKNLTTLKNLGFTDDLILKNLCVLLYPMERIVSEIDKLKEGPGPEYDYCKGSDGSIRQDLLLQLAMYNIEKTCNFTGEALWTSGYCMDQEQTNLELS
;
A
#
# COMPACT_ATOMS: atom_id res chain seq x y z
N PHE A 1 -9.47 18.63 0.51
CA PHE A 1 -10.52 17.66 0.13
C PHE A 1 -11.17 17.14 1.41
N CYS A 2 -12.49 17.06 1.46
CA CYS A 2 -13.20 16.59 2.66
C CYS A 2 -13.13 15.05 2.72
N ARG A 3 -12.99 14.47 3.92
CA ARG A 3 -13.02 13.01 4.13
C ARG A 3 -14.31 12.37 3.57
N SER A 4 -15.40 13.13 3.54
CA SER A 4 -16.66 12.69 2.92
C SER A 4 -16.53 12.48 1.41
N ASP A 5 -15.71 13.27 0.71
CA ASP A 5 -15.54 13.17 -0.75
C ASP A 5 -14.82 11.87 -1.12
N ILE A 6 -13.79 11.49 -0.34
CA ILE A 6 -13.09 10.21 -0.48
C ILE A 6 -14.04 9.04 -0.27
N LEU A 7 -14.84 9.09 0.80
CA LEU A 7 -15.79 8.01 1.08
C LEU A 7 -16.89 7.93 0.02
N ASN A 8 -17.37 9.06 -0.49
CA ASN A 8 -18.35 9.10 -1.58
C ASN A 8 -17.78 8.47 -2.84
N PHE A 9 -16.57 8.88 -3.24
CA PHE A 9 -15.87 8.37 -4.40
C PHE A 9 -15.60 6.86 -4.31
N LEU A 10 -14.99 6.39 -3.22
CA LEU A 10 -14.68 4.98 -3.04
C LEU A 10 -15.95 4.12 -2.94
N SER A 11 -17.01 4.64 -2.32
CA SER A 11 -18.29 3.94 -2.22
C SER A 11 -18.93 3.70 -3.58
N SER A 12 -18.86 4.69 -4.49
CA SER A 12 -19.35 4.51 -5.87
C SER A 12 -18.45 3.59 -6.69
N GLU A 13 -17.13 3.71 -6.56
CA GLU A 13 -16.17 2.99 -7.40
C GLU A 13 -15.97 1.51 -7.02
N LEU A 14 -16.21 1.17 -5.75
CA LEU A 14 -16.03 -0.18 -5.20
C LEU A 14 -17.36 -0.80 -4.74
N ASN A 15 -18.49 -0.14 -5.03
CA ASN A 15 -19.84 -0.56 -4.64
C ASN A 15 -19.93 -1.04 -3.18
N THR A 16 -19.34 -0.28 -2.26
CA THR A 16 -19.19 -0.64 -0.85
C THR A 16 -19.74 0.47 0.05
N ASP A 17 -20.25 0.11 1.22
CA ASP A 17 -20.80 1.08 2.16
C ASP A 17 -19.70 1.99 2.78
N LYS A 18 -20.08 3.24 3.04
CA LYS A 18 -19.15 4.27 3.55
C LYS A 18 -18.63 3.96 4.96
N ASN A 19 -19.33 3.17 5.77
CA ASN A 19 -18.92 2.87 7.14
C ASN A 19 -17.81 1.83 7.15
N SER A 20 -17.91 0.80 6.32
CA SER A 20 -16.83 -0.17 6.10
C SER A 20 -15.59 0.50 5.53
N LEU A 21 -15.74 1.38 4.53
CA LEU A 21 -14.62 2.15 3.97
C LEU A 21 -13.96 3.06 5.00
N ARG A 22 -14.76 3.77 5.82
CA ARG A 22 -14.26 4.61 6.91
C ARG A 22 -13.44 3.77 7.90
N THR A 23 -14.00 2.66 8.36
CA THR A 23 -13.36 1.75 9.31
C THR A 23 -12.04 1.19 8.77
N ALA A 24 -11.98 0.86 7.47
CA ALA A 24 -10.77 0.38 6.83
C ALA A 24 -9.70 1.47 6.72
N LEU A 25 -10.07 2.70 6.34
CA LEU A 25 -9.14 3.82 6.21
C LEU A 25 -8.64 4.35 7.56
N ASP A 26 -9.48 4.34 8.61
CA ASP A 26 -9.10 4.77 9.96
C ASP A 26 -8.00 3.91 10.59
N ARG A 27 -7.70 2.74 10.02
CA ARG A 27 -6.56 1.92 10.45
C ARG A 27 -5.20 2.56 10.15
N HIS A 28 -5.16 3.51 9.21
CA HIS A 28 -3.92 4.20 8.87
C HIS A 28 -3.91 5.62 9.46
N PRO A 29 -2.90 5.99 10.27
CA PRO A 29 -2.85 7.26 11.00
C PRO A 29 -2.91 8.47 10.07
N PHE A 30 -2.37 8.32 8.86
CA PHE A 30 -2.29 9.39 7.87
C PHE A 30 -3.39 9.38 6.81
N SER A 31 -4.46 8.58 6.97
CA SER A 31 -5.52 8.45 5.96
C SER A 31 -6.27 9.75 5.63
N ALA A 32 -6.24 10.73 6.54
CA ALA A 32 -6.87 12.04 6.32
C ALA A 32 -6.02 13.01 5.48
N TYR A 33 -4.73 12.72 5.26
CA TYR A 33 -3.78 13.64 4.63
C TYR A 33 -3.57 13.37 3.13
N VAL A 34 -3.99 12.20 2.63
CA VAL A 34 -3.82 11.83 1.22
C VAL A 34 -4.93 12.47 0.36
N PRO A 35 -4.59 13.22 -0.70
CA PRO A 35 -5.59 13.86 -1.56
C PRO A 35 -6.46 12.86 -2.32
N LEU A 36 -7.75 13.19 -2.51
CA LEU A 36 -8.70 12.40 -3.30
C LEU A 36 -8.18 12.09 -4.72
N VAL A 37 -7.56 13.08 -5.38
CA VAL A 37 -7.01 12.91 -6.73
C VAL A 37 -5.95 11.80 -6.77
N GLN A 38 -5.12 11.69 -5.73
CA GLN A 38 -4.12 10.63 -5.62
C GLN A 38 -4.78 9.27 -5.37
N ILE A 39 -5.74 9.19 -4.45
CA ILE A 39 -6.51 7.97 -4.19
C ILE A 39 -7.20 7.46 -5.46
N GLY A 40 -7.80 8.36 -6.25
CA GLY A 40 -8.44 8.00 -7.52
C GLY A 40 -7.46 7.46 -8.55
N LYS A 41 -6.31 8.13 -8.74
CA LYS A 41 -5.24 7.63 -9.62
C LYS A 41 -4.74 6.25 -9.18
N ASN A 42 -4.49 6.10 -7.89
CA ASN A 42 -4.02 4.85 -7.29
C ASN A 42 -5.01 3.71 -7.53
N LEU A 43 -6.30 3.96 -7.35
CA LEU A 43 -7.36 2.99 -7.62
C LEU A 43 -7.37 2.56 -9.09
N THR A 44 -7.32 3.53 -10.02
CA THR A 44 -7.26 3.23 -11.46
C THR A 44 -6.03 2.40 -11.80
N THR A 45 -4.85 2.73 -11.26
CA THR A 45 -3.62 1.96 -11.50
C THR A 45 -3.75 0.51 -11.04
N LEU A 46 -4.29 0.27 -9.83
CA LEU A 46 -4.47 -1.10 -9.34
C LEU A 46 -5.46 -1.91 -10.20
N LYS A 47 -6.57 -1.29 -10.62
CA LYS A 47 -7.53 -1.93 -11.55
C LYS A 47 -6.84 -2.28 -12.88
N ASN A 48 -6.01 -1.39 -13.42
CA ASN A 48 -5.25 -1.63 -14.66
C ASN A 48 -4.20 -2.74 -14.52
N LEU A 49 -3.67 -2.96 -13.31
CA LEU A 49 -2.76 -4.07 -12.99
C LEU A 49 -3.51 -5.41 -12.80
N GLY A 50 -4.84 -5.41 -12.92
CA GLY A 50 -5.66 -6.62 -12.82
C GLY A 50 -6.07 -6.99 -11.39
N PHE A 51 -5.92 -6.10 -10.41
CA PHE A 51 -6.47 -6.34 -9.08
C PHE A 51 -7.99 -6.14 -9.08
N THR A 52 -8.71 -7.11 -8.50
CA THR A 52 -10.16 -7.04 -8.36
C THR A 52 -10.56 -6.08 -7.24
N ASP A 53 -11.78 -5.56 -7.30
CA ASP A 53 -12.34 -4.68 -6.26
C ASP A 53 -12.29 -5.35 -4.88
N ASP A 54 -12.56 -6.66 -4.79
CA ASP A 54 -12.47 -7.44 -3.55
C ASP A 54 -11.05 -7.43 -2.95
N LEU A 55 -10.02 -7.59 -3.78
CA LEU A 55 -8.63 -7.55 -3.32
C LEU A 55 -8.22 -6.15 -2.88
N ILE A 56 -8.68 -5.13 -3.60
CA ILE A 56 -8.44 -3.73 -3.26
C ILE A 56 -9.14 -3.37 -1.94
N LEU A 57 -10.39 -3.79 -1.74
CA LEU A 57 -11.14 -3.57 -0.50
C LEU A 57 -10.48 -4.23 0.71
N LYS A 58 -10.00 -5.47 0.57
CA LYS A 58 -9.24 -6.16 1.63
C LYS A 58 -7.95 -5.43 1.99
N ASN A 59 -7.39 -4.67 1.06
CA ASN A 59 -6.12 -3.96 1.21
C ASN A 59 -6.29 -2.44 1.07
N LEU A 60 -7.43 -1.86 1.46
CA LEU A 60 -7.83 -0.49 1.09
C LEU A 60 -6.78 0.60 1.40
N CYS A 61 -5.99 0.41 2.47
CA CYS A 61 -4.92 1.32 2.85
C CYS A 61 -3.83 1.48 1.78
N VAL A 62 -3.69 0.52 0.85
CA VAL A 62 -2.74 0.60 -0.28
C VAL A 62 -2.95 1.85 -1.13
N LEU A 63 -4.20 2.34 -1.20
CA LEU A 63 -4.55 3.55 -1.97
C LEU A 63 -3.93 4.82 -1.40
N LEU A 64 -3.39 4.77 -0.17
CA LEU A 64 -2.74 5.90 0.49
C LEU A 64 -1.27 6.04 0.05
N TYR A 65 -0.64 4.96 -0.41
CA TYR A 65 0.79 4.89 -0.69
C TYR A 65 1.16 5.51 -2.04
N PRO A 66 2.42 5.95 -2.22
CA PRO A 66 2.99 6.24 -3.53
C PRO A 66 2.90 5.00 -4.42
N MET A 67 2.13 5.08 -5.50
CA MET A 67 1.80 3.91 -6.33
C MET A 67 3.03 3.36 -7.05
N GLU A 68 3.99 4.20 -7.38
CA GLU A 68 5.25 3.82 -8.00
C GLU A 68 6.04 2.84 -7.10
N ARG A 69 5.99 3.05 -5.77
CA ARG A 69 6.62 2.15 -4.79
C ARG A 69 5.88 0.83 -4.68
N ILE A 70 4.55 0.87 -4.64
CA ILE A 70 3.72 -0.33 -4.61
C ILE A 70 4.00 -1.20 -5.84
N VAL A 71 4.03 -0.59 -7.02
CA VAL A 71 4.34 -1.30 -8.27
C VAL A 71 5.75 -1.88 -8.23
N SER A 72 6.75 -1.10 -7.82
CA SER A 72 8.13 -1.59 -7.71
C SER A 72 8.26 -2.79 -6.77
N GLU A 73 7.58 -2.79 -5.62
CA GLU A 73 7.58 -3.94 -4.72
C GLU A 73 6.83 -5.15 -5.28
N ILE A 74 5.72 -4.93 -5.99
CA ILE A 74 5.00 -6.01 -6.68
C ILE A 74 5.91 -6.66 -7.74
N ASP A 75 6.66 -5.87 -8.51
CA ASP A 75 7.56 -6.38 -9.54
C ASP A 75 8.69 -7.21 -8.91
N LYS A 76 9.31 -6.72 -7.82
CA LYS A 76 10.31 -7.51 -7.05
C LYS A 76 9.74 -8.85 -6.56
N LEU A 77 8.50 -8.84 -6.04
CA LEU A 77 7.82 -10.05 -5.58
C LEU A 77 7.50 -11.04 -6.71
N LYS A 78 7.35 -10.56 -7.96
CA LYS A 78 7.09 -11.39 -9.13
C LYS A 78 8.37 -11.92 -9.77
N GLU A 79 9.43 -11.12 -9.84
CA GLU A 79 10.67 -11.46 -10.54
C GLU A 79 11.52 -12.49 -9.78
N GLY A 80 11.47 -12.48 -8.44
CA GLY A 80 12.29 -13.38 -7.65
C GLY A 80 12.12 -13.13 -6.15
N PRO A 81 11.01 -13.57 -5.55
CA PRO A 81 10.82 -13.40 -4.11
C PRO A 81 11.87 -14.21 -3.35
N GLY A 82 12.48 -13.59 -2.34
CA GLY A 82 13.43 -14.26 -1.45
C GLY A 82 12.83 -15.48 -0.73
N PRO A 83 13.67 -16.36 -0.17
CA PRO A 83 13.23 -17.60 0.50
C PRO A 83 12.28 -17.32 1.68
N GLU A 84 12.31 -16.11 2.25
CA GLU A 84 11.39 -15.69 3.31
C GLU A 84 9.91 -15.60 2.89
N TYR A 85 9.59 -15.74 1.60
CA TYR A 85 8.22 -15.75 1.08
C TYR A 85 7.76 -17.11 0.56
N ASP A 86 8.49 -18.20 0.83
CA ASP A 86 8.16 -19.52 0.29
C ASP A 86 6.75 -19.99 0.69
N TYR A 87 6.27 -19.64 1.89
CA TYR A 87 4.91 -19.93 2.36
C TYR A 87 3.82 -19.06 1.72
N CYS A 88 4.21 -17.99 1.02
CA CYS A 88 3.32 -17.10 0.26
C CYS A 88 3.20 -17.52 -1.21
N LYS A 89 3.96 -18.53 -1.65
CA LYS A 89 3.91 -19.03 -3.03
C LYS A 89 2.70 -19.93 -3.26
N GLY A 90 2.17 -19.89 -4.48
CA GLY A 90 1.21 -20.86 -5.00
C GLY A 90 1.90 -22.14 -5.47
N SER A 91 1.10 -23.06 -6.02
CA SER A 91 1.60 -24.32 -6.58
C SER A 91 2.50 -24.13 -7.81
N ASP A 92 2.42 -22.98 -8.48
CA ASP A 92 3.25 -22.59 -9.61
C ASP A 92 4.56 -21.91 -9.20
N GLY A 93 4.82 -21.76 -7.89
CA GLY A 93 5.99 -21.10 -7.35
C GLY A 93 5.93 -19.57 -7.38
N SER A 94 4.87 -18.97 -7.92
CA SER A 94 4.67 -17.52 -7.91
C SER A 94 4.00 -17.07 -6.61
N ILE A 95 4.20 -15.81 -6.19
CA ILE A 95 3.48 -15.27 -5.03
C ILE A 95 1.98 -15.23 -5.32
N ARG A 96 1.17 -15.75 -4.38
CA ARG A 96 -0.28 -15.74 -4.55
C ARG A 96 -0.79 -14.31 -4.72
N GLN A 97 -1.64 -14.10 -5.72
CA GLN A 97 -2.12 -12.77 -6.10
C GLN A 97 -2.86 -12.05 -4.96
N ASP A 98 -3.56 -12.79 -4.09
CA ASP A 98 -4.27 -12.26 -2.94
C ASP A 98 -3.34 -11.69 -1.85
N LEU A 99 -2.07 -12.09 -1.85
CA LEU A 99 -1.05 -11.61 -0.92
C LEU A 99 -0.21 -10.45 -1.47
N LEU A 100 -0.18 -10.23 -2.78
CA LEU A 100 0.75 -9.27 -3.40
C LEU A 100 0.65 -7.85 -2.82
N LEU A 101 -0.57 -7.30 -2.70
CA LEU A 101 -0.77 -5.95 -2.15
C LEU A 101 -0.33 -5.87 -0.69
N GLN A 102 -0.64 -6.90 0.10
CA GLN A 102 -0.27 -6.95 1.52
C GLN A 102 1.24 -7.04 1.71
N LEU A 103 1.91 -7.88 0.92
CA LEU A 103 3.36 -8.05 0.97
C LEU A 103 4.09 -6.81 0.45
N ALA A 104 3.58 -6.15 -0.58
CA ALA A 104 4.13 -4.90 -1.07
C ALA A 104 4.09 -3.80 0.00
N MET A 105 2.94 -3.60 0.65
CA MET A 105 2.83 -2.66 1.78
C MET A 105 3.74 -3.07 2.95
N TYR A 106 3.81 -4.36 3.27
CA TYR A 106 4.70 -4.87 4.33
C TYR A 106 6.17 -4.55 4.06
N ASN A 107 6.65 -4.77 2.84
CA ASN A 107 8.05 -4.47 2.48
C ASN A 107 8.34 -2.98 2.60
N ILE A 108 7.41 -2.14 2.17
CA ILE A 108 7.52 -0.68 2.31
C ILE A 108 7.59 -0.30 3.79
N GLU A 109 6.64 -0.74 4.61
CA GLU A 109 6.56 -0.37 6.02
C GLU A 109 7.69 -0.93 6.88
N LYS A 110 8.19 -2.13 6.54
CA LYS A 110 9.34 -2.74 7.20
C LYS A 110 10.57 -1.83 7.15
N THR A 111 10.74 -1.06 6.07
CA THR A 111 11.86 -0.10 5.94
C THR A 111 11.71 1.15 6.81
N CYS A 112 10.53 1.35 7.38
CA CYS A 112 10.15 2.50 8.18
C CYS A 112 9.70 2.11 9.58
N ASN A 113 10.07 0.91 10.05
CA ASN A 113 9.68 0.39 11.36
C ASN A 113 8.16 0.48 11.64
N PHE A 114 7.34 0.39 10.59
CA PHE A 114 5.88 0.45 10.67
C PHE A 114 5.31 1.73 11.32
N THR A 115 6.02 2.86 11.20
CA THR A 115 5.53 4.16 11.71
C THR A 115 4.41 4.77 10.86
N GLY A 116 4.19 4.25 9.65
CA GLY A 116 3.30 4.84 8.63
C GLY A 116 3.92 6.02 7.87
N GLU A 117 5.17 6.40 8.19
CA GLU A 117 5.89 7.49 7.49
C GLU A 117 6.28 7.12 6.07
N ALA A 118 6.21 5.84 5.72
CA ALA A 118 6.51 5.34 4.39
C ALA A 118 5.63 5.97 3.29
N LEU A 119 4.50 6.59 3.67
CA LEU A 119 3.67 7.40 2.77
C LEU A 119 4.40 8.62 2.19
N TRP A 120 5.29 9.23 2.97
CA TRP A 120 5.90 10.53 2.66
C TRP A 120 7.32 10.40 2.11
N THR A 121 7.93 9.22 2.24
CA THR A 121 9.30 9.00 1.81
C THR A 121 9.35 8.55 0.35
N SER A 122 10.20 9.21 -0.44
CA SER A 122 10.52 8.81 -1.81
C SER A 122 11.53 7.66 -1.89
N GLY A 123 11.91 7.07 -0.74
CA GLY A 123 12.94 6.05 -0.60
C GLY A 123 12.80 5.25 0.70
N TYR A 124 13.91 4.71 1.22
CA TYR A 124 13.96 4.03 2.52
C TYR A 124 13.88 5.07 3.66
N CYS A 125 13.16 4.76 4.75
CA CYS A 125 13.19 5.62 5.95
C CYS A 125 14.48 5.42 6.79
N MET A 126 15.27 4.39 6.49
CA MET A 126 16.58 4.15 7.09
C MET A 126 17.60 5.17 6.54
N ASP A 127 17.58 6.37 7.10
CA ASP A 127 18.67 7.37 7.11
C ASP A 127 18.51 8.30 8.33
N GLN A 128 18.56 7.73 9.55
CA GLN A 128 18.57 8.51 10.80
C GLN A 128 19.61 8.06 11.84
N GLU A 129 20.48 7.08 11.55
CA GLU A 129 21.50 6.63 12.52
C GLU A 129 22.98 6.83 12.11
N GLN A 130 23.28 7.31 10.89
CA GLN A 130 24.67 7.52 10.46
C GLN A 130 25.20 8.96 10.53
N THR A 131 24.35 9.96 10.78
CA THR A 131 24.80 11.36 10.90
C THR A 131 25.26 11.79 12.30
N ASN A 132 25.09 10.94 13.33
CA ASN A 132 25.51 11.25 14.70
C ASN A 132 26.77 10.51 15.17
N LEU A 133 27.42 9.71 14.31
CA LEU A 133 28.71 9.06 14.62
C LEU A 133 29.94 9.68 13.94
N GLU A 134 29.76 10.67 13.05
CA GLU A 134 30.89 11.39 12.44
C GLU A 134 31.29 12.69 13.17
N LEU A 135 30.70 12.95 14.36
CA LEU A 135 31.02 14.12 15.20
C LEU A 135 31.38 13.78 16.65
N SER A 136 31.72 12.52 16.95
CA SER A 136 32.22 12.08 18.26
C SER A 136 33.69 11.67 18.21
#